data_AF-K9IQ96-F1
#
_entry.id   AF-K9IQ96-F1
#
_cell.length_a   1.000
_cell.length_b   1.000
_cell.length_c   1.000
_cell.angle_alpha   90.00
_cell.angle_beta   90.00
_cell.angle_gamma   90.00
#
_symmetry.space_group_name_H-M   'P 1'
#
loop_
_entity.id
_entity.type
_entity.pdbx_description
1 polymer ?
#
loop_
_entity_poly.entity_id
_entity_poly.type
_entity_poly.pdbx_seq_one_letter_code
_entity_poly.pdbx_strand_id
1 'polypeptide(L)'
;GTIIRSLGCCPSEGELHELIAEVEEEEPTGYIRYEKFLPVMTNVLLERRYRPIPEDTLLRAFEVLDPAKRGFLSKEELIKYMTEEGEPFSQEEMEEMLSAAIHPESNAIHYKDYVTMMVVDEN
;
A
#
# COMPACT_ATOMS: atom_id res chain seq x y z
N GLY A 1 -0.51 -10.56 -1.14
CA GLY A 1 0.15 -9.66 -0.18
C GLY A 1 -0.52 -9.56 1.20
N THR A 2 -1.80 -9.93 1.35
CA THR A 2 -2.63 -9.64 2.54
C THR A 2 -1.99 -10.00 3.90
N ILE A 3 -1.39 -11.19 4.01
CA ILE A 3 -0.73 -11.63 5.26
C ILE A 3 0.43 -10.68 5.61
N ILE A 4 1.30 -10.37 4.67
CA ILE A 4 2.45 -9.50 4.89
C ILE A 4 2.00 -8.07 5.20
N ARG A 5 0.96 -7.58 4.52
CA ARG A 5 0.36 -6.26 4.79
C ARG A 5 -0.27 -6.17 6.17
N SER A 6 -0.87 -7.25 6.65
CA SER A 6 -1.42 -7.33 8.02
C SER A 6 -0.35 -7.31 9.12
N LEU A 7 0.91 -7.58 8.77
CA LEU A 7 2.07 -7.48 9.67
C LEU A 7 2.69 -6.06 9.67
N GLY A 8 2.01 -5.08 9.08
CA GLY A 8 2.48 -3.68 9.02
C GLY A 8 3.55 -3.43 7.96
N CYS A 9 3.77 -4.38 7.03
CA CYS A 9 4.68 -4.21 5.91
C CYS A 9 3.92 -3.71 4.68
N CYS A 10 4.52 -2.85 3.85
CA CYS A 10 3.94 -2.31 2.63
C CYS A 10 4.80 -2.65 1.41
N PRO A 11 5.02 -3.94 1.06
CA PRO A 11 5.78 -4.29 -0.14
C PRO A 11 4.98 -3.94 -1.40
N SER A 12 5.72 -3.51 -2.42
CA SER A 12 5.26 -3.49 -3.82
C SER A 12 4.91 -4.91 -4.30
N GLU A 13 4.18 -5.02 -5.40
CA GLU A 13 3.89 -6.33 -5.98
C GLU A 13 5.17 -7.00 -6.51
N GLY A 14 6.13 -6.24 -7.04
CA GLY A 14 7.45 -6.76 -7.38
C GLY A 14 8.20 -7.36 -6.19
N GLU A 15 8.30 -6.62 -5.08
CA GLU A 15 8.95 -7.10 -3.85
C GLU A 15 8.22 -8.29 -3.23
N LEU A 16 6.89 -8.35 -3.36
CA LEU A 16 6.11 -9.49 -2.92
C LEU A 16 6.46 -10.75 -3.72
N HIS A 17 6.65 -10.63 -5.04
CA HIS A 17 7.10 -11.76 -5.87
C HIS A 17 8.49 -12.25 -5.47
N GLU A 18 9.42 -11.34 -5.18
CA GLU A 18 10.75 -11.69 -4.68
C GLU A 18 10.68 -12.44 -3.35
N LEU A 19 9.83 -11.97 -2.43
CA LEU A 19 9.62 -12.63 -1.14
C LEU A 19 9.00 -14.02 -1.32
N ILE A 20 8.05 -14.18 -2.24
CA ILE A 20 7.46 -15.49 -2.57
C ILE A 20 8.55 -16.44 -3.08
N ALA A 21 9.40 -15.98 -4.00
CA ALA A 21 10.50 -16.78 -4.52
C ALA A 21 11.52 -17.19 -3.45
N GLU A 22 11.70 -16.40 -2.38
CA GLU A 22 12.57 -16.73 -1.25
C GLU A 22 12.00 -17.87 -0.38
N VAL A 23 10.68 -18.00 -0.30
CA VAL A 23 9.98 -19.00 0.54
C VAL A 23 9.46 -20.22 -0.22
N GLU A 24 9.44 -20.16 -1.55
CA GLU A 24 8.94 -21.21 -2.42
C GLU A 24 9.84 -22.47 -2.37
N GLU A 25 9.25 -23.62 -2.66
CA GLU A 25 9.98 -24.89 -2.77
C GLU A 25 10.61 -25.03 -4.17
N GLU A 26 11.50 -26.02 -4.34
CA GLU A 26 12.07 -26.33 -5.66
C GLU A 26 10.98 -26.66 -6.69
N GLU A 27 9.86 -27.22 -6.24
CA GLU A 27 8.67 -27.42 -7.07
C GLU A 27 7.54 -26.46 -6.63
N PRO A 28 7.00 -25.64 -7.54
CA PRO A 28 5.94 -24.69 -7.22
C PRO A 28 4.63 -25.44 -6.92
N THR A 29 4.26 -25.50 -5.65
CA THR A 29 3.04 -26.19 -5.21
C THR A 29 1.79 -25.30 -5.22
N GLY A 30 1.98 -23.98 -5.39
CA GLY A 30 0.94 -22.97 -5.19
C GLY A 30 0.65 -22.66 -3.72
N TYR A 31 1.34 -23.31 -2.77
CA TYR A 31 1.23 -23.07 -1.34
C TYR A 31 2.60 -22.85 -0.71
N ILE A 32 2.65 -22.02 0.33
CA ILE A 32 3.86 -21.79 1.12
C ILE A 32 3.68 -22.47 2.47
N ARG A 33 4.61 -23.37 2.81
CA ARG A 33 4.63 -24.02 4.13
C ARG A 33 4.99 -23.00 5.21
N TYR A 34 4.30 -23.07 6.35
CA TYR A 34 4.52 -22.14 7.47
C TYR A 34 5.97 -22.18 7.98
N GLU A 35 6.58 -23.36 8.00
CA GLU A 35 7.96 -23.58 8.44
C GLU A 35 9.00 -22.88 7.54
N LYS A 36 8.62 -22.58 6.29
CA LYS A 36 9.43 -21.79 5.34
C LYS A 36 9.11 -20.31 5.44
N PHE A 37 7.84 -19.96 5.57
CA PHE A 37 7.39 -18.58 5.70
C PHE A 37 7.93 -17.91 6.98
N LEU A 38 7.80 -18.57 8.13
CA LEU A 38 8.12 -17.99 9.43
C LEU A 38 9.57 -17.45 9.55
N PRO A 39 10.63 -18.20 9.21
CA PRO A 39 12.00 -17.68 9.35
C PRO A 39 12.26 -16.48 8.42
N VAL A 40 11.77 -16.52 7.17
CA VAL A 40 11.94 -15.41 6.22
C VAL A 40 11.18 -14.17 6.69
N MET A 41 9.91 -14.32 7.07
CA MET A 41 9.11 -13.22 7.56
C MET A 41 9.66 -12.64 8.88
N THR A 42 10.23 -13.50 9.75
CA THR A 42 10.92 -13.04 10.97
C THR A 42 12.10 -12.13 10.64
N ASN A 43 12.92 -12.50 9.65
CA ASN A 43 14.03 -11.65 9.21
C ASN A 43 13.53 -10.35 8.58
N VAL A 44 12.49 -10.39 7.74
CA VAL A 44 11.86 -9.20 7.17
C VAL A 44 11.45 -8.20 8.25
N LEU A 45 10.82 -8.68 9.34
CA LEU A 45 10.40 -7.83 10.46
C LEU A 45 11.59 -7.30 11.28
N LEU A 46 12.59 -8.14 11.56
CA LEU A 46 13.78 -7.74 12.34
C LEU A 46 14.65 -6.72 11.61
N GLU A 47 14.84 -6.91 10.30
CA GLU A 47 15.54 -5.98 9.42
C GLU A 47 14.68 -4.77 9.05
N ARG A 48 13.39 -4.83 9.40
CA ARG A 48 12.38 -3.81 9.13
C ARG A 48 12.32 -3.44 7.64
N ARG A 49 12.39 -4.47 6.79
CA ARG A 49 12.14 -4.41 5.34
C ARG A 49 10.68 -4.01 5.10
N TYR A 50 10.40 -3.36 3.97
CA TYR A 50 9.05 -2.98 3.54
C TYR A 50 8.28 -2.12 4.55
N ARG A 51 8.98 -1.24 5.28
CA ARG A 51 8.29 -0.35 6.22
C ARG A 51 7.36 0.63 5.49
N PRO A 52 6.23 1.03 6.12
CA PRO A 52 5.36 2.06 5.58
C PRO A 52 6.15 3.35 5.31
N ILE A 53 5.74 4.07 4.28
CA ILE A 53 6.30 5.39 3.98
C ILE A 53 5.88 6.35 5.12
N PRO A 54 6.80 7.18 5.64
CA PRO A 54 6.47 8.18 6.66
C PRO A 54 5.33 9.13 6.24
N GLU A 55 4.50 9.51 7.20
CA GLU A 55 3.33 10.39 6.99
C GLU A 55 3.68 11.68 6.23
N ASP A 56 4.78 12.34 6.62
CA ASP A 56 5.24 13.59 6.01
C ASP A 56 5.64 13.42 4.54
N THR A 57 6.10 12.22 4.18
CA THR A 57 6.52 11.89 2.83
C THR A 57 5.30 11.56 1.97
N LEU A 58 4.34 10.82 2.51
CA LEU A 58 3.05 10.57 1.86
C LEU A 58 2.28 11.88 1.62
N LEU A 59 2.20 12.75 2.63
CA LEU A 59 1.51 14.03 2.50
C LEU A 59 2.13 14.89 1.37
N ARG A 60 3.46 14.99 1.33
CA ARG A 60 4.17 15.70 0.26
C ARG A 60 3.91 15.10 -1.13
N ALA A 61 3.79 13.78 -1.23
CA ALA A 61 3.44 13.13 -2.49
C ALA A 61 2.04 13.56 -2.98
N PHE A 62 1.03 13.60 -2.10
CA PHE A 62 -0.29 14.10 -2.45
C PHE A 62 -0.30 15.60 -2.80
N GLU A 63 0.49 16.42 -2.11
CA GLU A 63 0.62 17.86 -2.44
C GLU A 63 1.18 18.08 -3.86
N VAL A 64 2.04 17.19 -4.36
CA VAL A 64 2.51 17.23 -5.76
C VAL A 64 1.38 16.96 -6.76
N LEU A 65 0.41 16.12 -6.38
CA LEU A 65 -0.76 15.81 -7.20
C LEU A 65 -1.82 16.92 -7.21
N ASP A 66 -1.78 17.83 -6.22
CA ASP A 66 -2.67 18.99 -6.06
C ASP A 66 -1.90 20.31 -6.26
N PRO A 67 -1.50 20.66 -7.50
CA PRO A 67 -0.72 21.87 -7.78
C PRO A 67 -1.44 23.17 -7.40
N ALA A 68 -2.78 23.12 -7.32
CA ALA A 68 -3.62 24.23 -6.91
C ALA A 68 -3.69 24.40 -5.38
N LYS A 69 -3.12 23.48 -4.60
CA LYS A 69 -3.09 23.48 -3.12
C LYS A 69 -4.49 23.64 -2.50
N ARG A 70 -5.45 22.89 -3.03
CA ARG A 70 -6.83 22.85 -2.54
C ARG A 70 -6.97 22.07 -1.23
N GLY A 71 -6.04 21.16 -0.95
CA GLY A 71 -6.12 20.26 0.20
C GLY A 71 -6.87 18.96 -0.08
N PHE A 72 -7.30 18.73 -1.33
CA PHE A 72 -8.04 17.54 -1.73
C PHE A 72 -7.78 17.17 -3.20
N LEU A 73 -8.08 15.91 -3.54
CA LEU A 73 -8.15 15.41 -4.91
C LEU A 73 -9.59 15.00 -5.24
N SER A 74 -10.00 15.14 -6.50
CA SER A 74 -11.22 14.53 -7.01
C SER A 74 -11.00 13.03 -7.22
N LYS A 75 -12.11 12.28 -7.32
CA LYS A 75 -12.08 10.85 -7.65
C LYS A 75 -11.36 10.60 -8.98
N GLU A 76 -11.65 11.42 -9.98
CA GLU A 76 -11.07 11.29 -11.33
C GLU A 76 -9.56 11.54 -11.33
N GLU A 77 -9.11 12.54 -10.55
CA GLU A 77 -7.68 12.82 -10.39
C GLU A 77 -6.96 11.64 -9.74
N LEU A 78 -7.52 11.10 -8.66
CA LEU A 78 -6.93 9.96 -7.96
C LEU A 78 -6.90 8.70 -8.84
N ILE A 79 -8.00 8.37 -9.52
CA ILE A 79 -8.06 7.23 -10.45
C ILE A 79 -6.96 7.35 -11.48
N LYS A 80 -6.86 8.51 -12.13
CA LYS A 80 -5.86 8.75 -13.17
C LYS A 80 -4.45 8.40 -12.67
N TYR A 81 -4.03 8.98 -11.55
CA TYR A 81 -2.68 8.75 -11.04
C TYR A 81 -2.45 7.29 -10.59
N MET A 82 -3.42 6.66 -9.94
CA MET A 82 -3.26 5.30 -9.42
C MET A 82 -3.35 4.21 -10.49
N THR A 83 -3.91 4.51 -11.67
CA THR A 83 -4.02 3.54 -12.78
C THR A 83 -3.04 3.79 -13.94
N GLU A 84 -2.34 4.93 -13.96
CA GLU A 84 -1.41 5.28 -15.06
C GLU A 84 0.07 5.27 -14.64
N GLU A 85 0.38 5.46 -13.35
CA GLU A 85 1.75 5.64 -12.87
C GLU A 85 2.17 4.53 -11.89
N GLY A 86 3.48 4.25 -11.82
CA GLY A 86 4.05 3.31 -10.84
C GLY A 86 3.64 1.86 -11.07
N GLU A 87 3.12 1.20 -10.02
CA GLU A 87 2.44 -0.10 -10.09
C GLU A 87 0.93 0.16 -10.20
N PRO A 88 0.34 0.08 -11.41
CA PRO A 88 -1.04 0.47 -11.61
C PRO A 88 -2.01 -0.41 -10.84
N PHE A 89 -2.98 0.22 -10.19
CA PHE A 89 -4.00 -0.48 -9.44
C PHE A 89 -4.93 -1.20 -10.42
N SER A 90 -5.35 -2.41 -10.03
CA SER A 90 -6.49 -3.06 -10.64
C SER A 90 -7.79 -2.29 -10.33
N GLN A 91 -8.84 -2.57 -11.08
CA GLN A 91 -10.14 -1.93 -10.84
C GLN A 91 -10.68 -2.23 -9.44
N GLU A 92 -10.48 -3.45 -8.94
CA GLU A 92 -10.91 -3.85 -7.59
C GLU A 92 -10.13 -3.07 -6.52
N GLU A 93 -8.81 -2.99 -6.63
CA GLU A 93 -7.97 -2.21 -5.69
C GLU A 93 -8.33 -0.72 -5.71
N MET A 94 -8.64 -0.16 -6.88
CA MET A 94 -9.08 1.22 -7.01
C MET A 94 -10.45 1.45 -6.34
N GLU A 95 -11.39 0.52 -6.51
CA GLU A 95 -12.71 0.59 -5.88
C GLU A 95 -12.62 0.50 -4.35
N GLU A 96 -11.78 -0.42 -3.84
CA GLU A 96 -11.49 -0.53 -2.40
C GLU A 96 -10.88 0.76 -1.86
N MET A 97 -9.85 1.30 -2.54
CA MET A 97 -9.20 2.55 -2.13
C MET A 97 -10.19 3.71 -2.07
N LEU A 98 -11.02 3.89 -3.11
CA LEU A 98 -12.00 4.98 -3.15
C LEU A 98 -13.07 4.84 -2.06
N SER A 99 -13.49 3.61 -1.76
CA SER A 99 -14.46 3.35 -0.70
C SER A 99 -13.96 3.79 0.68
N ALA A 100 -12.65 3.70 0.90
CA ALA A 100 -12.00 4.14 2.13
C ALA A 100 -11.64 5.64 2.13
N ALA A 101 -11.28 6.20 0.96
CA ALA A 101 -10.69 7.54 0.85
C ALA A 101 -11.70 8.67 0.60
N ILE A 102 -12.86 8.39 -0.01
CA ILE A 102 -13.82 9.43 -0.38
C ILE A 102 -14.57 9.94 0.86
N HIS A 103 -14.53 11.25 1.07
CA HIS A 103 -15.32 11.89 2.12
C HIS A 103 -16.81 11.92 1.74
N PRO A 104 -17.72 11.42 2.60
CA PRO A 104 -19.13 11.22 2.27
C PRO A 104 -19.88 12.48 1.79
N GLU A 105 -19.59 13.63 2.39
CA GLU A 105 -20.32 14.88 2.08
C GLU A 105 -19.75 15.64 0.87
N SER A 106 -18.43 15.60 0.67
CA SER A 106 -17.77 16.41 -0.36
C SER A 106 -17.48 15.61 -1.63
N ASN A 107 -17.62 14.28 -1.58
CA ASN A 107 -17.29 13.37 -2.68
C ASN A 107 -15.85 13.59 -3.23
N ALA A 108 -14.93 13.94 -2.34
CA ALA A 108 -13.54 14.25 -2.62
C ALA A 108 -12.62 13.56 -1.61
N ILE A 109 -11.35 13.40 -1.96
CA ILE A 109 -10.33 12.80 -1.12
C ILE A 109 -9.54 13.90 -0.41
N HIS A 110 -9.84 14.13 0.86
CA HIS A 110 -9.08 15.04 1.73
C HIS A 110 -7.82 14.31 2.19
N TYR A 111 -6.75 14.46 1.42
CA TYR A 111 -5.58 13.58 1.54
C TYR A 111 -4.87 13.67 2.88
N LYS A 112 -4.97 14.78 3.61
CA LYS A 112 -4.40 14.87 4.97
C LYS A 112 -5.11 13.92 5.94
N ASP A 113 -6.43 13.89 5.89
CA ASP A 113 -7.23 12.99 6.73
C ASP A 113 -7.02 11.54 6.30
N TYR A 114 -6.99 11.30 4.99
CA TYR A 114 -6.74 9.97 4.43
C TYR A 114 -5.35 9.43 4.78
N VAL A 115 -4.30 10.24 4.68
CA VAL A 115 -2.94 9.85 5.08
C VAL A 115 -2.88 9.52 6.56
N THR A 116 -3.56 10.30 7.42
CA THR A 116 -3.67 9.99 8.85
C THR A 116 -4.32 8.64 9.10
N MET A 117 -5.30 8.23 8.28
CA MET A 117 -5.93 6.91 8.37
C MET A 117 -5.02 5.77 7.87
N MET A 118 -4.10 6.05 6.94
CA MET A 118 -3.19 5.04 6.38
C MET A 118 -2.01 4.71 7.31
N VAL A 119 -1.62 5.64 8.17
CA VAL A 119 -0.54 5.42 9.13
C VAL A 119 -1.15 4.67 10.32
N VAL A 120 -0.75 3.41 10.49
CA VAL A 120 -1.14 2.61 11.66
C VAL A 120 -0.47 3.22 12.90
N ASP A 121 -1.24 3.49 13.96
CA ASP A 121 -0.71 3.90 15.27
C ASP A 121 0.35 2.88 15.73
N GLU A 122 1.60 3.31 15.84
CA GLU A 122 2.64 2.59 16.59
C GLU A 122 2.30 2.71 18.09
N ASN A 123 1.34 1.90 18.57
CA ASN A 123 1.09 1.72 20.00
C ASN A 123 1.98 0.63 20.60
#